data_AF-A0A8T4SBY0-F1
#
_entry.id   AF-A0A8T4SBY0-F1
#
_cell.length_a   1.000
_cell.length_b   1.000
_cell.length_c   1.000
_cell.angle_alpha   90.00
_cell.angle_beta   90.00
_cell.angle_gamma   90.00
#
_symmetry.space_group_name_H-M   'P 1'
#
loop_
_entity.id
_entity.type
_entity.pdbx_description
1 polymer ?
#
loop_
_entity_poly.entity_id
_entity_poly.type
_entity_poly.pdbx_seq_one_letter_code
_entity_poly.pdbx_strand_id
1 'polypeptide(L)' 'MVTTIQLSEETKGLIATFGTKEDTYELIIRRMYKLAVKEQLREFLLSSENTISLAEAHKRHAERWQK' A
#
# COMPACT_ATOMS: atom_id res chain seq x y z
N MET A 1 -20.19 -17.59 -3.78
CA MET A 1 -21.25 -16.84 -4.48
C MET A 1 -20.56 -15.90 -5.47
N VAL A 2 -20.93 -15.95 -6.75
CA VAL A 2 -20.38 -15.05 -7.78
C VAL A 2 -21.18 -13.76 -7.77
N THR A 3 -20.49 -12.64 -7.81
CA THR A 3 -21.07 -11.29 -7.82
C THR A 3 -20.54 -10.53 -9.03
N THR A 4 -21.38 -9.72 -9.65
CA THR A 4 -21.01 -8.93 -10.83
C THR A 4 -20.43 -7.59 -10.40
N ILE A 5 -19.29 -7.21 -10.98
CA ILE A 5 -18.68 -5.89 -10.84
C ILE A 5 -18.75 -5.22 -12.21
N GLN A 6 -19.29 -4.01 -12.28
CA GLN A 6 -19.28 -3.21 -13.50
C GLN A 6 -18.01 -2.37 -13.58
N LEU A 7 -17.35 -2.40 -14.73
CA LEU A 7 -16.10 -1.68 -15.01
C LEU A 7 -16.21 -1.03 -16.39
N SER A 8 -15.51 0.08 -16.62
CA SER A 8 -15.34 0.61 -17.98
C SER A 8 -14.45 -0.32 -18.80
N GLU A 9 -14.58 -0.28 -20.13
CA GLU A 9 -13.72 -1.05 -21.03
C GLU A 9 -12.24 -0.66 -20.88
N GLU A 10 -11.97 0.61 -20.57
CA GLU A 10 -10.63 1.09 -20.27
C GLU A 10 -10.04 0.41 -19.03
N THR A 11 -10.77 0.43 -17.90
CA THR A 11 -10.31 -0.21 -16.66
C THR A 11 -10.14 -1.72 -16.84
N LYS A 12 -11.04 -2.36 -17.58
CA LYS A 12 -10.93 -3.78 -17.92
C LYS A 12 -9.68 -4.07 -18.74
N GLY A 13 -9.35 -3.20 -19.71
CA GLY A 13 -8.10 -3.25 -20.47
C GLY A 13 -6.86 -3.14 -19.58
N LEU A 14 -6.86 -2.18 -18.64
CA LEU A 14 -5.77 -2.01 -17.67
C LEU A 14 -5.58 -3.26 -16.80
N ILE A 15 -6.66 -3.82 -16.24
CA ILE A 15 -6.58 -5.05 -15.42
C ILE A 15 -6.04 -6.21 -16.25
N ALA A 16 -6.45 -6.35 -17.52
CA ALA A 16 -5.96 -7.41 -18.40
C ALA A 16 -4.44 -7.36 -18.60
N THR A 17 -3.81 -6.18 -18.55
CA THR A 17 -2.34 -6.05 -18.70
C THR A 17 -1.55 -6.66 -17.54
N PHE A 18 -2.17 -6.83 -16.38
CA PHE A 18 -1.53 -7.45 -15.20
C PHE A 18 -1.55 -8.99 -15.21
N GLY A 19 -2.24 -9.60 -16.18
CA GLY A 19 -2.37 -11.04 -16.31
C GLY A 19 -1.66 -11.61 -17.54
N THR A 20 -1.51 -12.92 -17.56
CA THR A 20 -1.16 -13.70 -18.75
C THR A 20 -2.42 -14.27 -19.41
N LYS A 21 -2.32 -14.85 -20.62
CA LYS A 21 -3.47 -15.42 -21.34
C LYS A 21 -4.21 -16.52 -20.57
N GLU A 22 -3.55 -17.14 -19.60
CA GLU A 22 -4.09 -18.23 -18.78
C GLU A 22 -4.70 -17.73 -17.45
N ASP A 23 -4.45 -16.47 -17.08
CA ASP A 23 -4.97 -15.91 -15.83
C ASP A 23 -6.42 -15.46 -15.97
N THR A 24 -7.24 -15.74 -14.95
CA THR A 24 -8.61 -15.22 -14.86
C THR A 24 -8.62 -13.83 -14.21
N TYR A 25 -9.62 -13.01 -14.52
CA TYR A 25 -9.79 -11.70 -13.88
C TYR A 25 -9.88 -11.79 -12.35
N GLU A 26 -10.55 -12.80 -11.81
CA GLU A 26 -10.62 -13.07 -10.36
C GLU A 26 -9.21 -13.22 -9.75
N LEU A 27 -8.33 -13.96 -10.43
CA LEU A 27 -6.96 -14.17 -9.96
C LEU A 27 -6.14 -12.87 -10.01
N ILE A 28 -6.28 -12.11 -11.09
CA ILE A 28 -5.59 -10.82 -11.26
C ILE A 28 -6.03 -9.85 -10.17
N ILE A 29 -7.34 -9.71 -9.95
CA ILE A 29 -7.92 -8.82 -8.93
C ILE A 29 -7.43 -9.23 -7.54
N ARG A 30 -7.38 -10.53 -7.22
CA ARG A 30 -6.84 -11.02 -5.93
C ARG A 30 -5.35 -10.70 -5.75
N ARG A 31 -4.55 -10.78 -6.81
CA ARG A 31 -3.13 -10.41 -6.77
C ARG A 31 -2.98 -8.91 -6.53
N MET A 32 -3.73 -8.08 -7.26
CA MET A 32 -3.75 -6.62 -7.07
C MET A 32 -4.15 -6.25 -5.64
N TYR A 33 -5.18 -6.89 -5.09
CA TYR A 33 -5.59 -6.67 -3.70
C TYR A 33 -4.46 -6.99 -2.71
N LYS A 34 -3.78 -8.13 -2.87
CA LYS A 34 -2.65 -8.49 -1.99
C LYS A 34 -1.50 -7.49 -2.06
N LEU A 35 -1.23 -6.93 -3.24
CA LEU A 35 -0.22 -5.89 -3.41
C LEU A 35 -0.65 -4.58 -2.75
N ALA A 36 -1.89 -4.15 -2.97
CA ALA A 36 -2.45 -2.95 -2.36
C ALA A 36 -2.43 -3.02 -0.83
N VAL A 37 -2.79 -4.17 -0.24
CA VAL A 37 -2.72 -4.37 1.22
C VAL A 37 -1.29 -4.25 1.75
N LYS A 38 -0.32 -4.81 1.02
CA LYS A 38 1.09 -4.70 1.41
C LYS A 38 1.58 -3.26 1.35
N GLU A 39 1.21 -2.53 0.31
CA GLU A 39 1.61 -1.13 0.15
C GLU A 39 0.93 -0.23 1.18
N GLN A 40 -0.37 -0.41 1.42
CA GLN A 40 -1.09 0.30 2.47
C GLN A 40 -0.48 0.03 3.86
N LEU A 41 -0.13 -1.22 4.15
CA LEU A 41 0.55 -1.57 5.40
C LEU A 41 1.94 -0.93 5.49
N ARG A 42 2.66 -0.87 4.37
CA ARG A 42 3.97 -0.22 4.27
C ARG A 42 3.86 1.28 4.53
N GLU A 43 2.93 1.97 3.87
CA GLU A 43 2.66 3.39 4.10
C GLU A 43 2.26 3.63 5.56
N PHE A 44 1.39 2.79 6.13
CA PHE A 44 0.98 2.92 7.52
C PHE A 44 2.16 2.74 8.51
N LEU A 45 3.00 1.72 8.32
CA LEU A 45 4.10 1.40 9.23
C LEU A 45 5.35 2.28 9.03
N LEU A 46 5.59 2.74 7.80
CA LEU A 46 6.76 3.52 7.43
C LEU A 46 6.43 4.99 7.14
N SER A 47 5.22 5.44 7.46
CA SER A 47 4.87 6.85 7.38
C SER A 47 5.86 7.64 8.23
N SER A 48 6.55 8.58 7.57
CA SER A 48 7.41 9.53 8.26
C SER A 48 6.61 10.68 8.88
N GLU A 49 5.28 10.69 8.71
CA GLU A 49 4.40 11.65 9.38
C GLU A 49 4.54 11.53 10.90
N ASN A 50 4.76 12.65 11.57
CA ASN A 50 5.01 12.73 13.02
C ASN A 50 6.26 11.96 13.51
N THR A 51 7.21 11.64 12.63
CA THR A 51 8.52 11.11 13.05
C THR A 51 9.53 12.24 13.27
N ILE A 52 10.51 12.01 14.13
CA ILE A 52 11.67 12.90 14.33
C ILE A 52 12.94 12.11 14.05
N SER A 53 13.99 12.79 13.60
CA SER A 53 15.29 12.14 13.42
C SER A 53 15.88 11.74 14.77
N LEU A 54 16.77 10.74 14.77
CA LEU A 54 17.48 10.35 15.98
C LEU A 54 18.28 11.51 16.59
N ALA A 55 18.89 12.35 15.75
CA ALA A 55 19.61 13.54 16.21
C ALA A 55 18.70 14.53 16.93
N GLU A 56 17.50 14.77 16.38
CA GLU A 56 16.48 15.63 16.99
C GLU A 56 15.93 15.03 18.30
N ALA A 57 15.75 13.71 18.34
CA ALA A 57 15.35 13.00 19.56
C ALA A 57 16.41 13.15 20.67
N HIS A 58 17.69 13.00 20.34
CA HIS A 58 18.80 13.20 21.28
C HIS A 58 18.85 14.62 21.83
N LYS A 59 18.67 15.61 20.95
CA LYS A 59 18.62 17.02 21.33
C LYS A 59 17.47 17.29 22.30
N ARG A 60 16.24 16.88 21.97
CA ARG A 60 15.06 17.06 22.83
C ARG A 60 15.20 16.36 24.17
N HIS A 61 15.81 15.18 24.20
CA HIS A 61 16.08 14.46 25.44
C HIS A 61 17.03 15.24 26.35
N ALA A 62 18.13 15.76 25.80
CA ALA A 62 19.10 16.58 26.55
C ALA A 62 18.49 17.90 27.06
N GLU A 63 17.64 18.54 26.26
CA GLU A 63 16.91 19.76 26.65
C GLU A 63 15.89 19.50 27.77
N ARG A 64 15.17 18.38 27.71
CA ARG A 64 14.12 18.05 28.68
C ARG A 64 14.68 17.52 30.00
N TRP A 65 15.77 16.78 29.96
CA TRP A 65 16.44 16.21 31.13
C TRP A 65 17.83 16.84 31.31
N GLN A 66 17.85 18.17 31.45
CA GLN A 66 19.03 18.88 31.93
C GLN A 66 19.30 18.39 33.36
N LYS A 67 20.44 17.73 33.55
CA LYS A 67 20.97 17.40 34.88
C LYS A 67 21.41 18.66 35.60
#